data_AF-A0A439D8R5-F1
#
_entry.id   AF-A0A439D8R5-F1
#
_cell.length_a   1.000
_cell.length_b   1.000
_cell.length_c   1.000
_cell.angle_alpha   90.00
_cell.angle_beta   90.00
_cell.angle_gamma   90.00
#
_symmetry.space_group_name_H-M   'P 1'
#
loop_
_entity.id
_entity.type
_entity.pdbx_description
1 polymer ?
#
loop_
_entity_poly.entity_id
_entity_poly.type
_entity_poly.pdbx_seq_one_letter_code
_entity_poly.pdbx_strand_id
1 'polypeptide(L)'
;MYRFSYTPKREYSYKWLTPLVVVGGIIAIAIVLFVNITTQSYELVATTVNDINAAQARYLQPNGLLKFLRHNSGEMSCDNVTLPVNSEVFTKNYALPYTIRSVWQQYADGTKENQNALTYREHALNDCNVTSVGITVNGKYSQSPLITARSRVGLVIDTQVTCAIEVDTRGNQKTCFNLESTYNLIDDDIPRFLLKNEKTSPSLFWGQSLLSLYYLVTSHAYYNASRGRPWGDPALQGKPWGDPGSNTYSAYINLTRQSTTSVGGLEEVLSDDFFYIYCTTEDNVCRNNTIPLLSKGGGTGKNITVPNMLADTNLLANLTSNVTNEVNAWLALQDSPDHGSTMKFDTSLANTSFDPFTTPVPALGVNTSYFSVNYICQVPMLKPLGTRFIAILSSSLVLLHTIWKIFWFVFDLIVQSRLQQQANHVVGVHTAGDTSLEDLEEKAGQKANNYIQVNQAERHLD
;
A
#
# COMPACT_ATOMS: atom_id res chain seq x y z
N MET A 1 87.19 -24.22 -34.90
CA MET A 1 86.60 -25.43 -34.29
C MET A 1 85.34 -25.01 -33.57
N TYR A 2 84.15 -25.24 -34.15
CA TYR A 2 82.88 -24.73 -33.62
C TYR A 2 82.30 -25.71 -32.60
N ARG A 3 82.08 -25.25 -31.36
CA ARG A 3 81.31 -25.98 -30.33
C ARG A 3 79.83 -25.71 -30.55
N PHE A 4 79.08 -26.74 -30.94
CA PHE A 4 77.63 -26.72 -30.88
C PHE A 4 77.18 -26.97 -29.44
N SER A 5 76.43 -26.01 -28.88
CA SER A 5 75.68 -26.17 -27.63
C SER A 5 74.23 -26.42 -28.00
N TYR A 6 73.68 -27.57 -27.61
CA TYR A 6 72.25 -27.82 -27.65
C TYR A 6 71.70 -27.64 -26.24
N THR A 7 70.67 -26.81 -26.08
CA THR A 7 69.87 -26.76 -24.86
C THR A 7 69.12 -28.09 -24.72
N PRO A 8 69.28 -28.83 -23.61
CA PRO A 8 68.54 -30.06 -23.41
C PRO A 8 67.05 -29.74 -23.24
N LYS A 9 66.21 -30.19 -24.19
CA LYS A 9 64.76 -30.28 -23.98
C LYS A 9 64.52 -31.32 -22.88
N ARG A 10 64.25 -30.88 -21.65
CA ARG A 10 63.76 -31.78 -20.60
C ARG A 10 62.34 -32.18 -20.97
N GLU A 11 62.15 -33.43 -21.36
CA GLU A 11 60.83 -34.04 -21.46
C GLU A 11 60.22 -34.09 -20.05
N TYR A 12 59.09 -33.40 -19.86
CA TYR A 12 58.33 -33.48 -18.61
C TYR A 12 57.79 -34.90 -18.44
N SER A 13 58.33 -35.64 -17.46
CA SER A 13 58.15 -37.09 -17.26
C SER A 13 56.72 -37.55 -16.89
N TYR A 14 55.77 -36.63 -16.71
CA TYR A 14 54.44 -36.96 -16.20
C TYR A 14 53.37 -36.97 -17.30
N LYS A 15 53.26 -38.10 -18.02
CA LYS A 15 52.25 -38.32 -19.08
C LYS A 15 50.78 -38.23 -18.58
N TRP A 16 50.54 -38.34 -17.28
CA TRP A 16 49.22 -38.25 -16.66
C TRP A 16 48.79 -36.80 -16.35
N LEU A 17 49.73 -35.85 -16.32
CA LEU A 17 49.46 -34.46 -15.96
C LEU A 17 48.62 -33.77 -17.04
N THR A 18 48.97 -33.96 -18.31
CA THR A 18 48.28 -33.35 -19.46
C THR A 18 46.79 -33.70 -19.53
N PRO A 19 46.37 -34.98 -19.49
CA PRO A 19 44.95 -35.32 -19.50
C PRO A 19 44.22 -34.84 -18.25
N LEU A 20 44.86 -34.86 -17.08
CA LEU A 20 44.25 -34.38 -15.83
C LEU A 20 44.00 -32.86 -15.86
N VAL A 21 44.94 -32.09 -16.39
CA VAL A 21 44.79 -30.64 -16.57
C VAL A 21 43.69 -30.32 -17.58
N VAL A 22 43.58 -31.08 -18.68
CA VAL A 22 42.53 -30.89 -19.68
C VAL A 22 41.15 -31.19 -19.09
N VAL A 23 40.98 -32.33 -18.40
CA VAL A 23 39.69 -32.69 -17.77
C VAL A 23 39.32 -31.71 -16.66
N GLY A 24 40.28 -31.34 -15.81
CA GLY A 24 40.10 -30.35 -14.75
C GLY A 24 39.72 -28.97 -15.31
N GLY A 25 40.35 -28.56 -16.41
CA GLY A 25 40.02 -27.31 -17.12
C GLY A 25 38.60 -27.31 -17.68
N ILE A 26 38.14 -28.40 -18.28
CA ILE A 26 36.77 -28.52 -18.80
C ILE A 26 35.75 -28.42 -17.67
N ILE A 27 35.98 -29.11 -16.56
CA ILE A 27 35.10 -29.07 -15.38
C ILE A 27 35.08 -27.65 -14.79
N ALA A 28 36.24 -27.01 -14.65
CA ALA A 28 36.34 -25.65 -14.15
C ALA A 28 35.57 -24.66 -15.03
N ILE A 29 35.69 -24.75 -16.36
CA ILE A 29 34.93 -23.92 -17.30
C ILE A 29 33.42 -24.15 -17.15
N ALA A 30 32.97 -25.40 -17.04
CA ALA A 30 31.56 -25.72 -16.86
C ALA A 30 30.99 -25.12 -15.56
N ILE A 31 31.76 -25.20 -14.46
CA ILE A 31 31.37 -24.61 -13.16
C ILE A 31 31.31 -23.08 -13.26
N VAL A 32 32.33 -22.44 -13.84
CA VAL A 32 32.39 -20.98 -13.99
C VAL A 32 31.21 -20.47 -14.82
N LEU A 33 30.89 -21.14 -15.92
CA LEU A 33 29.73 -20.80 -16.75
C LEU A 33 28.42 -20.93 -15.96
N PHE A 34 28.24 -22.02 -15.21
CA PHE A 34 27.04 -22.24 -14.41
C PHE A 34 26.86 -21.18 -13.32
N VAL A 35 27.92 -20.85 -12.58
CA VAL A 35 27.92 -19.81 -11.55
C VAL A 35 27.64 -18.43 -12.14
N ASN A 36 28.25 -18.09 -13.28
CA ASN A 36 28.03 -16.79 -13.91
C ASN A 36 26.62 -16.63 -14.50
N ILE A 37 26.06 -17.69 -15.08
CA ILE A 37 24.68 -17.67 -15.58
C ILE A 37 23.69 -17.46 -14.43
N THR A 38 23.89 -18.13 -13.29
CA THR A 38 22.98 -18.01 -12.15
C THR A 38 23.08 -16.66 -11.44
N THR A 39 24.28 -16.09 -11.33
CA THR A 39 24.51 -14.87 -10.54
C THR A 39 24.35 -13.57 -11.33
N GLN A 40 24.63 -13.56 -12.63
CA GLN A 40 24.69 -12.31 -13.41
C GLN A 40 23.55 -12.10 -14.40
N SER A 41 22.63 -13.06 -14.51
CA SER A 41 21.54 -12.99 -15.49
C SER A 41 20.39 -12.07 -15.11
N TYR A 42 20.34 -11.60 -13.86
CA TYR A 42 19.26 -10.77 -13.34
C TYR A 42 19.75 -9.38 -12.91
N GLU A 43 18.86 -8.40 -13.01
CA GLU A 43 19.00 -7.06 -12.44
C GLU A 43 17.73 -6.68 -11.69
N LEU A 44 17.86 -5.91 -10.62
CA LEU A 44 16.73 -5.42 -9.85
C LEU A 44 16.19 -4.15 -10.52
N VAL A 45 14.95 -4.20 -10.98
CA VAL A 45 14.27 -3.07 -11.61
C VAL A 45 13.18 -2.57 -10.67
N ALA A 46 13.18 -1.28 -10.38
CA ALA A 46 12.12 -0.62 -9.62
C ALA A 46 10.87 -0.50 -10.51
N THR A 47 9.77 -1.12 -10.08
CA THR A 47 8.49 -1.08 -10.78
C THR A 47 7.38 -0.68 -9.81
N THR A 48 6.44 0.13 -10.30
CA THR A 48 5.27 0.54 -9.52
C THR A 48 4.18 -0.51 -9.63
N VAL A 49 3.70 -0.99 -8.49
CA VAL A 49 2.73 -2.10 -8.39
C VAL A 49 1.60 -1.70 -7.44
N ASN A 50 0.35 -1.99 -7.82
CA ASN A 50 -0.83 -1.62 -7.02
C ASN A 50 -1.32 -2.78 -6.13
N ASP A 51 -0.80 -3.99 -6.37
CA ASP A 51 -1.14 -5.21 -5.64
C ASP A 51 0.11 -6.11 -5.54
N ILE A 52 0.70 -6.14 -4.36
CA ILE A 52 1.97 -6.85 -4.11
C ILE A 52 1.75 -8.35 -4.27
N ASN A 53 0.65 -8.89 -3.74
CA ASN A 53 0.32 -10.31 -3.81
C ASN A 53 0.14 -10.78 -5.27
N ALA A 54 -0.61 -10.02 -6.08
CA ALA A 54 -0.80 -10.34 -7.49
C ALA A 54 0.50 -10.23 -8.29
N ALA A 55 1.36 -9.24 -8.00
CA ALA A 55 2.66 -9.12 -8.64
C ALA A 55 3.60 -10.26 -8.26
N GLN A 56 3.62 -10.66 -6.99
CA GLN A 56 4.38 -11.81 -6.52
C GLN A 56 3.90 -13.09 -7.19
N ALA A 57 2.58 -13.29 -7.29
CA ALA A 57 2.00 -14.43 -8.00
C ALA A 57 2.39 -14.46 -9.49
N ARG A 58 2.35 -13.33 -10.19
CA ARG A 58 2.81 -13.22 -11.59
C ARG A 58 4.31 -13.51 -11.74
N TYR A 59 5.12 -13.05 -10.80
CA TYR A 59 6.55 -13.33 -10.77
C TYR A 59 6.84 -14.82 -10.53
N LEU A 60 6.05 -15.45 -9.65
CA LEU A 60 6.14 -16.87 -9.33
C LEU A 60 5.55 -17.76 -10.43
N GLN A 61 4.79 -17.22 -11.38
CA GLN A 61 4.23 -18.03 -12.46
C GLN A 61 5.33 -18.64 -13.35
N PRO A 62 5.28 -19.96 -13.59
CA PRO A 62 6.33 -20.67 -14.28
C PRO A 62 6.15 -20.64 -15.80
N ASN A 63 7.03 -19.95 -16.52
CA ASN A 63 7.24 -20.19 -17.94
C ASN A 63 8.59 -20.88 -18.17
N GLY A 64 8.57 -22.16 -18.58
CA GLY A 64 9.70 -22.84 -19.21
C GLY A 64 10.62 -23.73 -18.34
N LEU A 65 11.60 -24.32 -19.02
CA LEU A 65 12.53 -25.38 -18.56
C LEU A 65 13.61 -24.90 -17.56
N LEU A 66 13.66 -23.60 -17.26
CA LEU A 66 14.73 -22.96 -16.46
C LEU A 66 14.25 -22.51 -15.06
N LYS A 67 13.26 -23.19 -14.46
CA LYS A 67 12.77 -22.88 -13.10
C LYS A 67 13.88 -22.88 -12.05
N PHE A 68 14.88 -23.76 -12.20
CA PHE A 68 15.98 -23.90 -11.25
C PHE A 68 16.94 -22.71 -11.22
N LEU A 69 17.02 -21.92 -12.31
CA LEU A 69 17.87 -20.71 -12.34
C LEU A 69 17.26 -19.52 -11.57
N ARG A 70 15.97 -19.60 -11.19
CA ARG A 70 15.22 -18.50 -10.56
C ARG A 70 15.28 -18.54 -9.03
N HIS A 71 15.68 -19.66 -8.43
CA HIS A 71 15.72 -19.79 -6.97
C HIS A 71 16.83 -18.94 -6.32
N ASN A 72 17.85 -18.55 -7.09
CA ASN A 72 18.98 -17.74 -6.62
C ASN A 72 18.92 -16.26 -7.04
N SER A 73 17.85 -15.80 -7.71
CA SER A 73 17.80 -14.47 -8.33
C SER A 73 17.27 -13.34 -7.42
N GLY A 74 17.18 -13.58 -6.11
CA GLY A 74 16.57 -12.65 -5.17
C GLY A 74 15.04 -12.73 -5.19
N GLU A 75 14.42 -12.47 -4.05
CA GLU A 75 12.97 -12.35 -3.93
C GLU A 75 12.54 -10.94 -4.32
N MET A 76 11.31 -10.81 -4.83
CA MET A 76 10.71 -9.48 -5.05
C MET A 76 10.58 -8.78 -3.69
N SER A 77 11.18 -7.61 -3.55
CA SER A 77 11.07 -6.79 -2.34
C SER A 77 10.30 -5.51 -2.65
N CYS A 78 9.31 -5.17 -1.84
CA CYS A 78 8.54 -3.94 -1.97
C CYS A 78 8.73 -3.06 -0.75
N ASP A 79 8.92 -1.77 -1.00
CA ASP A 79 9.03 -0.77 0.04
C ASP A 79 7.65 -0.40 0.59
N ASN A 80 7.62 0.00 1.87
CA ASN A 80 6.40 0.49 2.50
C ASN A 80 6.04 1.88 1.93
N VAL A 81 4.75 2.19 1.83
CA VAL A 81 4.28 3.52 1.40
C VAL A 81 4.08 4.39 2.62
N THR A 82 4.62 5.61 2.59
CA THR A 82 4.40 6.62 3.63
C THR A 82 3.30 7.58 3.20
N LEU A 83 2.21 7.62 3.96
CA LEU A 83 1.06 8.49 3.72
C LEU A 83 1.09 9.65 4.72
N PRO A 84 1.45 10.88 4.31
CA PRO A 84 1.59 11.99 5.23
C PRO A 84 0.23 12.44 5.79
N VAL A 85 0.24 13.03 6.98
CA VAL A 85 -0.96 13.68 7.52
C VAL A 85 -1.39 14.83 6.59
N ASN A 86 -2.69 15.00 6.44
CA ASN A 86 -3.40 15.86 5.48
C ASN A 86 -3.25 15.44 4.01
N SER A 87 -2.88 14.19 3.72
CA SER A 87 -3.00 13.63 2.37
C SER A 87 -4.36 13.00 2.12
N GLU A 88 -4.83 13.13 0.88
CA GLU A 88 -6.00 12.43 0.37
C GLU A 88 -5.63 10.99 -0.02
N VAL A 89 -6.47 10.04 0.41
CA VAL A 89 -6.28 8.61 0.20
C VAL A 89 -7.60 7.96 -0.22
N PHE A 90 -7.47 6.91 -1.02
CA PHE A 90 -8.59 6.11 -1.50
C PHE A 90 -8.49 4.70 -0.96
N THR A 91 -9.64 4.04 -0.78
CA THR A 91 -9.69 2.61 -0.46
C THR A 91 -9.86 1.79 -1.74
N LYS A 92 -9.44 0.52 -1.74
CA LYS A 92 -9.69 -0.44 -2.83
C LYS A 92 -11.20 -0.67 -3.10
N ASN A 93 -12.05 -0.31 -2.14
CA ASN A 93 -13.50 -0.34 -2.31
C ASN A 93 -14.05 0.89 -3.03
N TYR A 94 -13.24 1.94 -3.26
CA TYR A 94 -13.62 3.13 -4.04
C TYR A 94 -14.94 3.77 -3.57
N ALA A 95 -15.12 3.86 -2.25
CA ALA A 95 -16.23 4.56 -1.63
C ALA A 95 -15.99 6.08 -1.74
N LEU A 96 -15.73 6.76 -0.61
CA LEU A 96 -15.45 8.18 -0.57
C LEU A 96 -13.92 8.46 -0.65
N PRO A 97 -13.51 9.66 -1.08
CA PRO A 97 -12.19 10.18 -0.76
C PRO A 97 -12.07 10.40 0.76
N TYR A 98 -10.92 10.04 1.32
CA TYR A 98 -10.64 10.27 2.73
C TYR A 98 -9.37 11.10 2.88
N THR A 99 -9.34 12.01 3.83
CA THR A 99 -8.13 12.74 4.22
C THR A 99 -7.62 12.21 5.55
N ILE A 100 -6.33 11.87 5.63
CA ILE A 100 -5.72 11.44 6.90
C ILE A 100 -5.52 12.68 7.77
N ARG A 101 -6.16 12.76 8.95
CA ARG A 101 -6.04 13.93 9.84
C ARG A 101 -5.05 13.77 10.97
N SER A 102 -4.92 12.55 11.48
CA SER A 102 -3.95 12.23 12.52
C SER A 102 -3.59 10.76 12.47
N VAL A 103 -2.36 10.45 12.88
CA VAL A 103 -1.84 9.09 12.99
C VAL A 103 -1.18 8.99 14.36
N TRP A 104 -1.42 7.90 15.07
CA TRP A 104 -0.75 7.63 16.34
C TRP A 104 -0.52 6.12 16.51
N GLN A 105 0.59 5.79 17.14
CA GLN A 105 0.88 4.43 17.58
C GLN A 105 0.34 4.25 18.99
N GLN A 106 -0.39 3.16 19.19
CA GLN A 106 -0.91 2.75 20.49
C GLN A 106 -0.14 1.53 20.97
N TYR A 107 0.55 1.68 22.09
CA TYR A 107 1.32 0.63 22.73
C TYR A 107 0.49 -0.17 23.74
N ALA A 108 1.01 -1.32 24.16
CA ALA A 108 0.34 -2.22 25.10
C ALA A 108 0.06 -1.60 26.49
N ASP A 109 0.85 -0.59 26.87
CA ASP A 109 0.71 0.18 28.11
C ASP A 109 -0.34 1.30 28.01
N GLY A 110 -0.99 1.45 26.85
CA GLY A 110 -1.99 2.49 26.58
C GLY A 110 -1.39 3.84 26.18
N THR A 111 -0.07 3.98 26.12
CA THR A 111 0.58 5.21 25.64
C THR A 111 0.28 5.42 24.16
N LYS A 112 0.07 6.69 23.80
CA LYS A 112 -0.21 7.14 22.42
C LYS A 112 0.92 8.05 21.95
N GLU A 113 1.58 7.67 20.87
CA GLU A 113 2.62 8.46 20.25
C GLU A 113 2.15 8.97 18.88
N ASN A 114 2.06 10.28 18.73
CA ASN A 114 1.63 10.90 17.48
C ASN A 114 2.71 10.74 16.41
N GLN A 115 2.27 10.40 15.21
CA GLN A 115 3.12 10.23 14.03
C GLN A 115 2.71 11.25 12.96
N ASN A 116 3.71 11.72 12.21
CA ASN A 116 3.48 12.71 11.13
C ASN A 116 3.06 12.06 9.81
N ALA A 117 3.16 10.74 9.70
CA ALA A 117 2.77 9.96 8.54
C ALA A 117 2.38 8.53 8.95
N LEU A 118 1.53 7.91 8.14
CA LEU A 118 1.15 6.50 8.24
C LEU A 118 2.04 5.67 7.31
N THR A 119 2.85 4.79 7.89
CA THR A 119 3.58 3.77 7.11
C THR A 119 2.65 2.60 6.84
N TYR A 120 2.31 2.37 5.56
CA TYR A 120 1.31 1.40 5.14
C TYR A 120 1.86 0.36 4.17
N ARG A 121 1.49 -0.91 4.40
CA ARG A 121 1.85 -2.05 3.53
C ARG A 121 0.76 -3.12 3.54
N GLU A 122 -0.18 -3.04 2.61
CA GLU A 122 -1.21 -4.04 2.33
C GLU A 122 -1.94 -4.62 3.56
N HIS A 123 -2.02 -3.85 4.65
CA HIS A 123 -2.75 -4.26 5.85
C HIS A 123 -4.24 -3.95 5.68
N ALA A 124 -5.10 -4.87 6.11
CA ALA A 124 -6.53 -4.61 6.18
C ALA A 124 -6.80 -3.48 7.17
N LEU A 125 -7.73 -2.59 6.83
CA LEU A 125 -8.22 -1.58 7.76
C LEU A 125 -9.19 -2.27 8.73
N ASN A 126 -8.80 -2.32 9.99
CA ASN A 126 -9.52 -2.99 11.07
C ASN A 126 -10.03 -1.97 12.09
N ASP A 127 -10.99 -2.38 12.93
CA ASP A 127 -11.53 -1.55 14.02
C ASP A 127 -11.99 -0.16 13.56
N CYS A 128 -12.51 -0.07 12.33
CA CYS A 128 -12.97 1.17 11.72
C CYS A 128 -14.32 1.60 12.28
N ASN A 129 -14.38 2.83 12.76
CA ASN A 129 -15.52 3.31 13.53
C ASN A 129 -15.76 4.81 13.34
N VAL A 130 -17.04 5.18 13.19
CA VAL A 130 -17.44 6.58 12.99
C VAL A 130 -17.45 7.28 14.34
N THR A 131 -16.56 8.24 14.53
CA THR A 131 -16.43 8.99 15.79
C THR A 131 -17.35 10.20 15.82
N SER A 132 -17.48 10.91 14.70
CA SER A 132 -18.41 12.03 14.59
C SER A 132 -18.94 12.22 13.17
N VAL A 133 -20.14 12.80 13.09
CA VAL A 133 -20.74 13.27 11.84
C VAL A 133 -21.18 14.72 12.06
N GLY A 134 -20.52 15.65 11.39
CA GLY A 134 -20.90 17.05 11.32
C GLY A 134 -21.81 17.28 10.10
N ILE A 135 -22.91 17.99 10.29
CA ILE A 135 -23.81 18.44 9.23
C ILE A 135 -23.89 19.96 9.33
N THR A 136 -23.22 20.62 8.41
CA THR A 136 -23.25 22.07 8.29
C THR A 136 -24.33 22.46 7.29
N VAL A 137 -25.36 23.13 7.77
CA VAL A 137 -26.41 23.73 6.94
C VAL A 137 -25.99 25.14 6.57
N ASN A 138 -25.78 25.34 5.27
CA ASN A 138 -25.41 26.60 4.68
C ASN A 138 -26.66 27.28 4.11
N GLY A 139 -27.08 28.38 4.75
CA GLY A 139 -28.17 29.22 4.28
C GLY A 139 -27.71 30.36 3.36
N LYS A 140 -28.63 31.29 3.05
CA LYS A 140 -28.43 32.49 2.22
C LYS A 140 -27.21 33.35 2.57
N TYR A 141 -26.79 33.38 3.84
CA TYR A 141 -25.62 34.16 4.30
C TYR A 141 -24.38 33.30 4.53
N SER A 142 -24.39 32.05 4.09
CA SER A 142 -23.25 31.16 4.26
C SER A 142 -22.03 31.68 3.49
N GLN A 143 -20.85 31.36 4.01
CA GLN A 143 -19.58 31.71 3.37
C GLN A 143 -19.31 30.93 2.08
N SER A 144 -20.17 29.98 1.69
CA SER A 144 -20.05 29.23 0.44
C SER A 144 -20.82 29.95 -0.68
N PRO A 145 -20.13 30.63 -1.62
CA PRO A 145 -20.79 31.35 -2.70
C PRO A 145 -21.50 30.39 -3.67
N LEU A 146 -20.95 29.18 -3.85
CA LEU A 146 -21.53 28.14 -4.70
C LEU A 146 -22.89 27.66 -4.19
N ILE A 147 -22.99 27.40 -2.88
CA ILE A 147 -24.25 26.98 -2.28
C ILE A 147 -25.28 28.10 -2.40
N THR A 148 -24.90 29.34 -2.05
CA THR A 148 -25.79 30.51 -2.14
C THR A 148 -26.24 30.83 -3.58
N ALA A 149 -25.40 30.55 -4.59
CA ALA A 149 -25.71 30.79 -5.99
C ALA A 149 -26.56 29.70 -6.63
N ARG A 150 -26.42 28.43 -6.21
CA ARG A 150 -27.09 27.26 -6.79
C ARG A 150 -28.31 26.79 -5.99
N SER A 151 -28.40 27.16 -4.72
CA SER A 151 -29.50 26.79 -3.83
C SER A 151 -29.75 27.86 -2.76
N ARG A 152 -30.98 27.90 -2.23
CA ARG A 152 -31.29 28.73 -1.05
C ARG A 152 -30.80 28.10 0.26
N VAL A 153 -30.63 26.78 0.28
CA VAL A 153 -30.13 25.98 1.43
C VAL A 153 -29.26 24.86 0.89
N GLY A 154 -28.08 24.63 1.44
CA GLY A 154 -27.26 23.45 1.15
C GLY A 154 -26.74 22.80 2.42
N LEU A 155 -26.37 21.53 2.33
CA LEU A 155 -25.71 20.80 3.41
C LEU A 155 -24.27 20.49 3.02
N VAL A 156 -23.41 20.45 4.02
CA VAL A 156 -22.08 19.84 3.93
C VAL A 156 -22.03 18.82 5.05
N ILE A 157 -21.81 17.56 4.70
CA ILE A 157 -21.74 16.47 5.67
C ILE A 157 -20.28 16.07 5.81
N ASP A 158 -19.71 16.28 6.98
CA ASP A 158 -18.36 15.90 7.34
C ASP A 158 -18.40 14.69 8.26
N THR A 159 -17.59 13.69 7.98
CA THR A 159 -17.55 12.45 8.75
C THR A 159 -16.12 12.19 9.22
N GLN A 160 -15.98 11.84 10.50
CA GLN A 160 -14.71 11.42 11.07
C GLN A 160 -14.79 9.95 11.41
N VAL A 161 -13.81 9.20 10.94
CA VAL A 161 -13.70 7.75 11.12
C VAL A 161 -12.34 7.46 11.71
N THR A 162 -12.30 6.76 12.85
CA THR A 162 -11.06 6.22 13.41
C THR A 162 -10.92 4.78 12.96
N CYS A 163 -9.77 4.42 12.41
CA CYS A 163 -9.43 3.06 12.01
C CYS A 163 -8.07 2.65 12.60
N ALA A 164 -7.79 1.36 12.58
CA ALA A 164 -6.51 0.81 13.00
C ALA A 164 -5.93 -0.15 11.96
N ILE A 165 -4.60 -0.22 11.91
CA ILE A 165 -3.85 -1.30 11.27
C ILE A 165 -2.99 -2.01 12.33
N GLU A 166 -2.99 -3.33 12.27
CA GLU A 166 -2.13 -4.16 13.12
C GLU A 166 -0.77 -4.31 12.41
N VAL A 167 0.28 -3.73 13.01
CA VAL A 167 1.61 -3.64 12.38
C VAL A 167 2.50 -4.83 12.77
N ASP A 168 2.27 -5.43 13.94
CA ASP A 168 3.00 -6.62 14.38
C ASP A 168 2.08 -7.61 15.09
N THR A 169 2.26 -8.90 14.80
CA THR A 169 1.53 -10.00 15.46
C THR A 169 2.22 -10.45 16.75
N ARG A 170 3.47 -10.00 16.99
CA ARG A 170 4.27 -10.38 18.18
C ARG A 170 4.27 -9.33 19.29
N GLY A 171 3.93 -8.09 19.00
CA GLY A 171 3.76 -7.02 19.98
C GLY A 171 2.35 -6.45 19.83
N ASN A 172 1.66 -6.19 20.94
CA ASN A 172 0.34 -5.55 20.97
C ASN A 172 0.40 -4.06 20.54
N GLN A 173 0.99 -3.77 19.38
CA GLN A 173 1.14 -2.44 18.82
C GLN A 173 0.16 -2.27 17.67
N LYS A 174 -0.77 -1.31 17.82
CA LYS A 174 -1.72 -0.92 16.78
C LYS A 174 -1.39 0.48 16.31
N THR A 175 -1.34 0.71 15.01
CA THR A 175 -1.26 2.08 14.47
C THR A 175 -2.67 2.51 14.14
N CYS A 176 -3.16 3.51 14.86
CA CYS A 176 -4.49 4.07 14.71
C CYS A 176 -4.40 5.40 13.96
N PHE A 177 -5.44 5.74 13.21
CA PHE A 177 -5.48 6.97 12.44
C PHE A 177 -6.91 7.44 12.25
N ASN A 178 -7.05 8.76 12.09
CA ASN A 178 -8.31 9.41 11.79
C ASN A 178 -8.39 9.74 10.30
N LEU A 179 -9.50 9.32 9.70
CA LEU A 179 -9.90 9.65 8.35
C LEU A 179 -11.05 10.65 8.44
N GLU A 180 -11.00 11.67 7.59
CA GLU A 180 -12.09 12.62 7.40
C GLU A 180 -12.60 12.51 5.97
N SER A 181 -13.92 12.52 5.80
CA SER A 181 -14.55 12.57 4.48
C SER A 181 -15.69 13.56 4.47
N THR A 182 -15.78 14.32 3.38
CA THR A 182 -16.80 15.33 3.17
C THR A 182 -17.71 14.91 2.03
N TYR A 183 -19.01 15.06 2.23
CA TYR A 183 -20.04 14.79 1.23
C TYR A 183 -20.89 16.04 0.99
N ASN A 184 -20.96 16.46 -0.27
CA ASN A 184 -21.74 17.61 -0.71
C ASN A 184 -22.35 17.32 -2.09
N LEU A 185 -23.67 17.54 -2.25
CA LEU A 185 -24.36 17.33 -3.52
C LEU A 185 -24.34 18.54 -4.46
N ILE A 186 -24.01 19.73 -3.96
CA ILE A 186 -24.05 20.99 -4.73
C ILE A 186 -22.71 21.30 -5.37
N ASP A 187 -21.64 20.92 -4.67
CA ASP A 187 -20.27 21.11 -5.11
C ASP A 187 -19.83 19.90 -5.95
N ASP A 188 -19.60 20.14 -7.24
CA ASP A 188 -19.16 19.10 -8.18
C ASP A 188 -17.67 18.79 -8.03
N ASP A 189 -16.91 19.67 -7.35
CA ASP A 189 -15.47 19.48 -7.11
C ASP A 189 -15.21 18.54 -5.92
N ILE A 190 -16.23 18.25 -5.10
CA ILE A 190 -16.14 17.28 -3.99
C ILE A 190 -16.43 15.88 -4.54
N PRO A 191 -15.45 14.96 -4.56
CA PRO A 191 -15.65 13.64 -5.13
C PRO A 191 -16.71 12.86 -4.35
N ARG A 192 -17.71 12.36 -5.07
CA ARG A 192 -18.74 11.47 -4.52
C ARG A 192 -18.21 10.04 -4.44
N PHE A 193 -19.10 9.09 -4.17
CA PHE A 193 -18.75 7.67 -4.26
C PHE A 193 -18.22 7.36 -5.67
N LEU A 194 -16.98 6.89 -5.74
CA LEU A 194 -16.27 6.70 -7.02
C LEU A 194 -16.80 5.47 -7.78
N LEU A 195 -17.23 4.44 -7.06
CA LEU A 195 -17.80 3.23 -7.62
C LEU A 195 -19.27 3.07 -7.20
N LYS A 196 -20.18 3.48 -8.09
CA LYS A 196 -21.63 3.50 -7.86
C LYS A 196 -22.39 2.65 -8.89
N ASN A 197 -22.28 1.34 -8.78
CA ASN A 197 -22.98 0.42 -9.68
C ASN A 197 -23.85 -0.56 -8.89
N GLU A 198 -25.13 -0.59 -9.22
CA GLU A 198 -26.13 -1.46 -8.58
C GLU A 198 -25.74 -2.95 -8.64
N LYS A 199 -25.11 -3.40 -9.73
CA LYS A 199 -24.77 -4.82 -9.93
C LYS A 199 -23.42 -5.21 -9.35
N THR A 200 -22.41 -4.37 -9.51
CA THR A 200 -21.03 -4.71 -9.10
C THR A 200 -20.68 -4.25 -7.69
N SER A 201 -21.39 -3.24 -7.17
CA SER A 201 -21.17 -2.65 -5.85
C SER A 201 -22.49 -2.18 -5.23
N PRO A 202 -23.45 -3.10 -5.00
CA PRO A 202 -24.79 -2.76 -4.54
C PRO A 202 -24.79 -2.00 -3.21
N SER A 203 -23.88 -2.33 -2.29
CA SER A 203 -23.75 -1.66 -0.99
C SER A 203 -23.37 -0.17 -1.13
N LEU A 204 -22.43 0.16 -2.02
CA LEU A 204 -22.05 1.55 -2.30
C LEU A 204 -23.15 2.30 -3.06
N PHE A 205 -23.82 1.62 -3.99
CA PHE A 205 -24.95 2.20 -4.72
C PHE A 205 -26.10 2.59 -3.78
N TRP A 206 -26.53 1.66 -2.92
CA TRP A 206 -27.60 1.93 -1.94
C TRP A 206 -27.14 2.90 -0.85
N GLY A 207 -25.89 2.79 -0.38
CA GLY A 207 -25.30 3.73 0.57
C GLY A 207 -25.31 5.17 0.05
N GLN A 208 -24.86 5.39 -1.20
CA GLN A 208 -24.91 6.72 -1.82
C GLN A 208 -26.34 7.18 -2.07
N SER A 209 -27.23 6.29 -2.51
CA SER A 209 -28.63 6.64 -2.77
C SER A 209 -29.34 7.11 -1.50
N LEU A 210 -29.14 6.40 -0.38
CA LEU A 210 -29.68 6.79 0.92
C LEU A 210 -29.07 8.09 1.43
N LEU A 211 -27.75 8.27 1.31
CA LEU A 211 -27.08 9.50 1.74
C LEU A 211 -27.55 10.71 0.92
N SER A 212 -27.71 10.53 -0.39
CA SER A 212 -28.28 11.53 -1.30
C SER A 212 -29.70 11.91 -0.91
N LEU A 213 -30.55 10.91 -0.68
CA LEU A 213 -31.93 11.14 -0.27
C LEU A 213 -32.01 11.86 1.08
N TYR A 214 -31.20 11.42 2.06
CA TYR A 214 -31.13 12.04 3.37
C TYR A 214 -30.71 13.51 3.28
N TYR A 215 -29.73 13.81 2.44
CA TYR A 215 -29.30 15.18 2.14
C TYR A 215 -30.47 16.01 1.62
N LEU A 216 -31.21 15.51 0.64
CA LEU A 216 -32.32 16.23 0.02
C LEU A 216 -33.48 16.47 0.99
N VAL A 217 -33.92 15.41 1.68
CA VAL A 217 -35.02 15.48 2.66
C VAL A 217 -34.68 16.44 3.79
N THR A 218 -33.44 16.39 4.31
CA THR A 218 -32.98 17.29 5.37
C THR A 218 -32.90 18.74 4.88
N SER A 219 -32.38 18.96 3.67
CA SER A 219 -32.32 20.31 3.06
C SER A 219 -33.72 20.90 2.89
N HIS A 220 -34.67 20.10 2.39
CA HIS A 220 -36.05 20.52 2.17
C HIS A 220 -36.80 20.78 3.49
N ALA A 221 -36.65 19.89 4.48
CA ALA A 221 -37.22 20.08 5.81
C ALA A 221 -36.70 21.37 6.46
N TYR A 222 -35.38 21.62 6.36
CA TYR A 222 -34.78 22.85 6.87
C TYR A 222 -35.33 24.09 6.14
N TYR A 223 -35.41 24.04 4.82
CA TYR A 223 -35.99 25.11 4.02
C TYR A 223 -37.44 25.43 4.44
N ASN A 224 -38.28 24.41 4.59
CA ASN A 224 -39.67 24.59 5.02
C ASN A 224 -39.78 25.08 6.46
N ALA A 225 -38.95 24.58 7.38
CA ALA A 225 -38.90 25.07 8.76
C ALA A 225 -38.48 26.55 8.83
N SER A 226 -37.56 26.98 7.95
CA SER A 226 -37.15 28.39 7.86
C SER A 226 -38.28 29.30 7.36
N ARG A 227 -39.13 28.81 6.45
CA ARG A 227 -40.32 29.52 5.95
C ARG A 227 -41.50 29.47 6.91
N GLY A 228 -41.60 28.38 7.67
CA GLY A 228 -42.72 28.03 8.51
C GLY A 228 -42.71 28.64 9.91
N ARG A 229 -42.09 29.80 10.15
CA ARG A 229 -42.49 30.62 11.30
C ARG A 229 -43.83 31.29 10.96
N PRO A 230 -44.97 30.86 11.54
CA PRO A 230 -46.09 31.79 11.62
C PRO A 230 -45.61 32.90 12.55
N TRP A 231 -45.78 34.15 12.15
CA TRP A 231 -45.70 35.26 13.09
C TRP A 231 -46.73 35.03 14.19
N GLY A 232 -46.29 34.45 15.29
CA GLY A 232 -47.00 34.42 16.57
C GLY A 232 -46.78 35.72 17.34
N ASP A 233 -46.29 36.77 16.70
CA ASP A 233 -46.46 38.13 17.20
C ASP A 233 -47.82 38.65 16.67
N PRO A 234 -48.87 38.68 17.50
CA PRO A 234 -50.17 39.19 17.09
C PRO A 234 -50.12 40.66 16.65
N ALA A 235 -49.03 41.40 16.88
CA ALA A 235 -48.88 42.78 16.44
C ALA A 235 -48.71 42.93 14.91
N LEU A 236 -48.56 41.84 14.14
CA LEU A 236 -48.19 41.90 12.72
C LEU A 236 -49.11 41.12 11.77
N GLN A 237 -50.26 40.69 12.27
CA GLN A 237 -51.37 40.26 11.42
C GLN A 237 -51.93 41.46 10.64
N GLY A 238 -51.90 41.38 9.30
CA GLY A 238 -52.50 42.38 8.41
C GLY A 238 -51.52 43.22 7.58
N LYS A 239 -50.19 43.00 7.67
CA LYS A 239 -49.28 43.56 6.67
C LYS A 239 -49.30 42.72 5.39
N PRO A 240 -49.45 43.32 4.19
CA PRO A 240 -49.37 42.60 2.92
C PRO A 240 -48.01 41.91 2.85
N TRP A 241 -48.00 40.65 2.42
CA TRP A 241 -46.84 39.78 2.20
C TRP A 241 -45.52 40.55 2.02
N GLY A 242 -44.91 40.92 3.15
CA GLY A 242 -43.69 41.71 3.18
C GLY A 242 -42.54 40.75 3.03
N ASP A 243 -42.02 40.68 1.80
CA ASP A 243 -40.87 39.91 1.33
C ASP A 243 -40.80 38.42 1.74
N PRO A 244 -40.74 37.46 0.79
CA PRO A 244 -40.49 36.03 1.06
C PRO A 244 -39.05 35.75 1.56
N GLY A 245 -38.41 36.74 2.19
CA GLY A 245 -37.07 36.71 2.75
C GLY A 245 -37.06 36.25 4.20
N SER A 246 -37.64 35.09 4.51
CA SER A 246 -37.22 34.37 5.73
C SER A 246 -35.73 34.07 5.56
N ASN A 247 -34.89 34.79 6.30
CA ASN A 247 -33.45 34.59 6.31
C ASN A 247 -33.18 33.13 6.73
N THR A 248 -32.85 32.27 5.77
CA THR A 248 -32.27 30.96 6.06
C THR A 248 -30.89 31.21 6.66
N TYR A 249 -30.80 31.12 7.99
CA TYR A 249 -29.54 31.22 8.70
C TYR A 249 -28.71 29.94 8.54
N SER A 250 -27.46 29.98 8.96
CA SER A 250 -26.63 28.78 8.99
C SER A 250 -26.93 27.97 10.26
N ALA A 251 -26.76 26.66 10.17
CA ALA A 251 -26.88 25.76 11.31
C ALA A 251 -25.74 24.75 11.29
N TYR A 252 -25.34 24.29 12.47
CA TYR A 252 -24.37 23.23 12.63
C TYR A 252 -24.95 22.15 13.53
N ILE A 253 -25.02 20.93 13.02
CA ILE A 253 -25.50 19.76 13.75
C ILE A 253 -24.33 18.80 13.84
N ASN A 254 -23.93 18.44 15.05
CA ASN A 254 -22.86 17.48 15.29
C ASN A 254 -23.43 16.25 15.99
N LEU A 255 -23.14 15.08 15.44
CA LEU A 255 -23.46 13.79 16.02
C LEU A 255 -22.14 13.18 16.50
N THR A 256 -21.90 13.17 17.81
CA THR A 256 -20.68 12.60 18.39
C THR A 256 -20.98 11.24 18.99
N ARG A 257 -20.26 10.20 18.55
CA ARG A 257 -20.44 8.87 19.11
C ARG A 257 -19.98 8.85 20.57
N GLN A 258 -20.84 8.45 21.52
CA GLN A 258 -20.41 8.24 22.91
C GLN A 258 -19.80 6.85 23.14
N SER A 259 -20.02 5.98 22.15
CA SER A 259 -19.44 4.65 21.95
C SER A 259 -17.90 4.55 22.04
N THR A 260 -17.28 3.67 22.84
CA THR A 260 -15.83 3.36 22.77
C THR A 260 -15.50 1.98 22.17
N THR A 261 -16.47 1.09 21.95
CA THR A 261 -16.18 -0.24 21.35
C THR A 261 -15.91 -0.12 19.85
N SER A 262 -15.05 -0.99 19.29
CA SER A 262 -14.55 -0.88 17.91
C SER A 262 -15.57 -1.28 16.83
N VAL A 263 -16.65 -1.95 17.22
CA VAL A 263 -17.84 -2.20 16.39
C VAL A 263 -19.00 -2.30 17.36
N GLY A 264 -19.98 -1.41 17.23
CA GLY A 264 -21.12 -1.42 18.12
C GLY A 264 -21.91 -2.71 17.97
N GLY A 265 -21.84 -3.56 19.00
CA GLY A 265 -22.77 -4.66 19.16
C GLY A 265 -24.19 -4.11 19.17
N LEU A 266 -25.16 -4.99 18.88
CA LEU A 266 -26.60 -4.66 18.88
C LEU A 266 -27.00 -3.85 20.13
N GLU A 267 -26.47 -4.20 21.30
CA GLU A 267 -26.75 -3.56 22.59
C GLU A 267 -26.24 -2.11 22.70
N GLU A 268 -25.17 -1.75 21.99
CA GLU A 268 -24.54 -0.43 22.08
C GLU A 268 -25.17 0.57 21.10
N VAL A 269 -25.47 0.12 19.88
CA VAL A 269 -26.15 0.90 18.85
C VAL A 269 -27.60 1.20 19.24
N LEU A 270 -28.18 0.34 20.09
CA LEU A 270 -29.50 0.51 20.71
C LEU A 270 -29.53 1.49 21.88
N SER A 271 -28.38 1.99 22.33
CA SER A 271 -28.36 3.00 23.37
C SER A 271 -28.91 4.31 22.80
N ASP A 272 -29.87 4.92 23.51
CA ASP A 272 -30.32 6.29 23.24
C ASP A 272 -29.15 7.31 23.26
N ASP A 273 -28.02 6.89 23.84
CA ASP A 273 -26.77 7.65 23.94
C ASP A 273 -25.77 7.34 22.81
N PHE A 274 -26.12 6.54 21.79
CA PHE A 274 -25.14 6.12 20.75
C PHE A 274 -24.48 7.32 20.08
N PHE A 275 -25.28 8.32 19.68
CA PHE A 275 -24.81 9.63 19.27
C PHE A 275 -25.35 10.72 20.19
N TYR A 276 -24.43 11.48 20.76
CA TYR A 276 -24.74 12.78 21.34
C TYR A 276 -24.98 13.78 20.21
N ILE A 277 -26.23 14.25 20.08
CA ILE A 277 -26.58 15.26 19.09
C ILE A 277 -26.45 16.65 19.71
N TYR A 278 -25.57 17.44 19.16
CA TYR A 278 -25.41 18.85 19.49
C TYR A 278 -25.80 19.69 18.28
N CYS A 279 -26.81 20.55 18.42
CA CYS A 279 -27.18 21.48 17.37
C CYS A 279 -27.00 22.92 17.82
N THR A 280 -26.29 23.70 17.02
CA THR A 280 -26.21 25.15 17.14
C THR A 280 -26.79 25.80 15.91
N THR A 281 -27.67 26.76 16.13
CA THR A 281 -28.32 27.54 15.09
C THR A 281 -28.33 28.99 15.56
N GLU A 282 -28.26 29.95 14.63
CA GLU A 282 -28.45 31.36 14.96
C GLU A 282 -29.91 31.67 15.36
N ASP A 283 -30.82 30.74 15.08
CA ASP A 283 -32.26 30.82 15.35
C ASP A 283 -32.79 29.47 15.87
N ASN A 284 -33.78 29.44 16.77
CA ASN A 284 -34.30 28.24 17.49
C ASN A 284 -34.84 27.04 16.65
N VAL A 285 -34.42 26.84 15.40
CA VAL A 285 -34.79 25.74 14.49
C VAL A 285 -34.61 24.36 15.15
N CYS A 286 -33.57 24.19 15.98
CA CYS A 286 -33.33 22.93 16.69
C CYS A 286 -34.19 22.71 17.95
N ARG A 287 -35.02 23.68 18.37
CA ARG A 287 -35.96 23.48 19.51
C ARG A 287 -37.26 22.77 19.14
N ASN A 288 -37.66 22.78 17.87
CA ASN A 288 -39.03 22.42 17.48
C ASN A 288 -39.18 21.03 16.86
N ASN A 289 -38.18 20.15 16.94
CA ASN A 289 -38.28 18.78 16.42
C ASN A 289 -38.70 18.70 14.93
N THR A 290 -38.50 19.77 14.16
CA THR A 290 -38.95 19.93 12.78
C THR A 290 -37.97 19.38 11.75
N ILE A 291 -36.82 18.84 12.17
CA ILE A 291 -35.98 18.01 11.30
C ILE A 291 -36.48 16.58 11.48
N PRO A 292 -37.31 16.06 10.55
CA PRO A 292 -38.13 14.87 10.74
C PRO A 292 -37.36 13.55 10.93
N LEU A 293 -36.02 13.61 10.96
CA LEU A 293 -35.13 12.46 11.10
C LEU A 293 -34.19 12.53 12.30
N LEU A 294 -34.16 13.64 13.04
CA LEU A 294 -33.32 13.79 14.26
C LEU A 294 -34.15 13.80 15.55
N SER A 295 -35.48 13.86 15.47
CA SER A 295 -36.33 13.93 16.65
C SER A 295 -37.64 13.15 16.48
N LYS A 296 -37.53 11.83 16.53
CA LYS A 296 -38.58 11.01 17.15
C LYS A 296 -38.24 10.61 18.59
N GLY A 297 -37.33 11.34 19.24
CA GLY A 297 -37.04 11.27 20.68
C GLY A 297 -37.86 12.30 21.47
N GLY A 298 -39.18 12.31 21.29
CA GLY A 298 -40.12 13.04 22.13
C GLY A 298 -40.99 12.03 22.86
N GLY A 299 -40.48 11.47 23.95
CA GLY A 299 -41.18 10.49 24.77
C GLY A 299 -40.28 9.33 25.20
N THR A 300 -40.24 9.09 26.50
CA THR A 300 -39.56 7.97 27.17
C THR A 300 -39.80 6.63 26.47
N GLY A 301 -38.71 5.93 26.16
CA GLY A 301 -38.66 4.48 26.06
C GLY A 301 -39.52 3.87 24.96
N LYS A 302 -39.00 3.86 23.74
CA LYS A 302 -39.37 2.82 22.77
C LYS A 302 -38.20 2.50 21.86
N ASN A 303 -37.56 1.37 22.17
CA ASN A 303 -36.40 0.80 21.48
C ASN A 303 -36.66 0.66 19.97
N ILE A 304 -35.80 1.27 19.16
CA ILE A 304 -35.76 1.03 17.71
C ILE A 304 -34.37 0.51 17.36
N THR A 305 -34.30 -0.79 17.09
CA THR A 305 -33.17 -1.42 16.39
C THR A 305 -33.03 -0.81 14.99
N VAL A 306 -31.84 -0.31 14.65
CA VAL A 306 -31.47 -0.10 13.24
C VAL A 306 -30.22 -0.94 12.98
N PRO A 307 -30.36 -2.21 12.55
CA PRO A 307 -29.24 -3.01 12.05
C PRO A 307 -28.47 -2.23 10.98
N ASN A 308 -27.21 -2.63 10.70
CA ASN A 308 -26.51 -2.14 9.51
C ASN A 308 -27.49 -2.25 8.34
N MET A 309 -27.95 -1.11 7.85
CA MET A 309 -29.06 -1.03 6.89
C MET A 309 -28.66 -1.68 5.56
N LEU A 310 -27.36 -1.83 5.31
CA LEU A 310 -26.79 -2.54 4.18
C LEU A 310 -26.50 -4.02 4.50
N ALA A 311 -26.67 -4.48 5.73
CA ALA A 311 -26.59 -5.90 6.07
C ALA A 311 -27.96 -6.57 6.17
N ASP A 312 -29.03 -5.80 6.41
CA ASP A 312 -30.41 -6.28 6.50
C ASP A 312 -31.24 -5.81 5.28
N THR A 313 -31.51 -6.76 4.39
CA THR A 313 -32.26 -6.55 3.15
C THR A 313 -33.71 -6.09 3.39
N ASN A 314 -34.35 -6.56 4.47
CA ASN A 314 -35.73 -6.19 4.78
C ASN A 314 -35.80 -4.79 5.36
N LEU A 315 -34.83 -4.42 6.21
CA LEU A 315 -34.70 -3.05 6.71
C LEU A 315 -34.46 -2.08 5.56
N LEU A 316 -33.55 -2.42 4.64
CA LEU A 316 -33.28 -1.60 3.45
C LEU A 316 -34.54 -1.41 2.60
N ALA A 317 -35.29 -2.48 2.34
CA ALA A 317 -36.55 -2.43 1.60
C ALA A 317 -37.58 -1.50 2.26
N ASN A 318 -37.73 -1.58 3.58
CA ASN A 318 -38.67 -0.75 4.33
C ASN A 318 -38.29 0.74 4.26
N LEU A 319 -37.01 1.07 4.45
CA LEU A 319 -36.54 2.46 4.38
C LEU A 319 -36.62 3.04 2.97
N THR A 320 -36.40 2.19 1.97
CA THR A 320 -36.44 2.58 0.57
C THR A 320 -37.85 2.54 -0.03
N SER A 321 -38.85 2.04 0.70
CA SER A 321 -40.23 1.91 0.24
C SER A 321 -40.84 3.23 -0.24
N ASN A 322 -40.46 4.35 0.37
CA ASN A 322 -40.96 5.68 0.03
C ASN A 322 -40.00 6.48 -0.88
N VAL A 323 -38.86 5.91 -1.29
CA VAL A 323 -37.84 6.60 -2.10
C VAL A 323 -38.46 7.19 -3.35
N THR A 324 -39.31 6.42 -4.06
CA THR A 324 -39.94 6.89 -5.30
C THR A 324 -40.80 8.12 -5.08
N ASN A 325 -41.58 8.17 -4.00
CA ASN A 325 -42.44 9.33 -3.70
C ASN A 325 -41.60 10.56 -3.34
N GLU A 326 -40.56 10.40 -2.52
CA GLU A 326 -39.66 11.49 -2.15
C GLU A 326 -38.88 12.03 -3.37
N VAL A 327 -38.34 11.13 -4.21
CA VAL A 327 -37.65 11.50 -5.46
C VAL A 327 -38.60 12.24 -6.40
N ASN A 328 -39.83 11.75 -6.59
CA ASN A 328 -40.82 12.40 -7.45
C ASN A 328 -41.26 13.77 -6.89
N ALA A 329 -41.50 13.86 -5.58
CA ALA A 329 -41.82 15.12 -4.93
C ALA A 329 -40.70 16.15 -5.12
N TRP A 330 -39.46 15.69 -5.09
CA TRP A 330 -38.30 16.54 -5.29
C TRP A 330 -38.09 16.96 -6.75
N LEU A 331 -38.23 16.04 -7.70
CA LEU A 331 -38.20 16.35 -9.14
C LEU A 331 -39.27 17.40 -9.50
N ALA A 332 -40.48 17.29 -8.91
CA ALA A 332 -41.53 18.28 -9.10
C ALA A 332 -41.17 19.68 -8.54
N LEU A 333 -40.37 19.75 -7.47
CA LEU A 333 -39.85 21.01 -6.92
C LEU A 333 -38.72 21.60 -7.77
N GLN A 334 -37.92 20.74 -8.39
CA GLN A 334 -36.82 21.15 -9.27
C GLN A 334 -37.32 21.89 -10.52
N ASP A 335 -38.47 21.50 -11.06
CA ASP A 335 -39.09 22.12 -12.24
C ASP A 335 -39.82 23.44 -11.92
N SER A 336 -39.87 23.85 -10.65
CA SER A 336 -40.53 25.10 -10.25
C SER A 336 -39.64 26.33 -10.47
N PRO A 337 -40.05 27.28 -11.32
CA PRO A 337 -39.28 28.51 -11.59
C PRO A 337 -39.10 29.41 -10.35
N ASP A 338 -39.93 29.23 -9.32
CA ASP A 338 -39.91 30.06 -8.10
C ASP A 338 -38.89 29.58 -7.03
N HIS A 339 -38.42 28.32 -7.12
CA HIS A 339 -37.62 27.70 -6.06
C HIS A 339 -36.11 27.84 -6.23
N GLY A 340 -35.60 28.27 -7.38
CA GLY A 340 -34.18 28.68 -7.58
C GLY A 340 -33.14 27.63 -7.19
N SER A 341 -33.54 26.36 -7.06
CA SER A 341 -32.68 25.24 -6.70
C SER A 341 -32.21 24.61 -8.00
N THR A 342 -30.94 24.82 -8.36
CA THR A 342 -30.28 24.06 -9.44
C THR A 342 -29.73 22.73 -8.95
N MET A 343 -30.08 22.31 -7.72
CA MET A 343 -29.74 20.97 -7.28
C MET A 343 -30.35 19.99 -8.28
N LYS A 344 -29.55 19.03 -8.73
CA LYS A 344 -30.02 17.92 -9.55
C LYS A 344 -29.90 16.65 -8.74
N PHE A 345 -31.01 15.95 -8.54
CA PHE A 345 -30.95 14.58 -8.06
C PHE A 345 -30.28 13.75 -9.15
N ASP A 346 -29.29 12.96 -8.76
CA ASP A 346 -28.62 12.08 -9.70
C ASP A 346 -29.57 10.92 -10.05
N THR A 347 -30.20 11.01 -11.22
CA THR A 347 -31.14 9.99 -11.71
C THR A 347 -30.48 8.63 -11.94
N SER A 348 -29.15 8.54 -11.85
CA SER A 348 -28.43 7.26 -11.87
C SER A 348 -28.44 6.53 -10.51
N LEU A 349 -28.99 7.14 -9.45
CA LEU A 349 -29.14 6.54 -8.12
C LEU A 349 -30.52 5.88 -7.98
N ALA A 350 -30.77 5.23 -6.83
CA ALA A 350 -32.03 4.53 -6.60
C ALA A 350 -33.23 5.48 -6.75
N ASN A 351 -34.06 5.19 -7.75
CA ASN A 351 -35.34 5.86 -8.01
C ASN A 351 -36.54 4.95 -7.65
N THR A 352 -36.27 3.67 -7.39
CA THR A 352 -37.21 2.66 -6.90
C THR A 352 -36.78 2.14 -5.54
N SER A 353 -37.71 1.55 -4.80
CA SER A 353 -37.41 0.85 -3.55
C SER A 353 -36.52 -0.38 -3.80
N PHE A 354 -35.72 -0.75 -2.80
CA PHE A 354 -34.98 -2.01 -2.79
C PHE A 354 -35.97 -3.18 -2.67
N ASP A 355 -35.86 -4.15 -3.58
CA ASP A 355 -36.67 -5.37 -3.56
C ASP A 355 -35.84 -6.54 -2.99
N PRO A 356 -36.14 -7.00 -1.77
CA PRO A 356 -35.42 -8.08 -1.12
C PRO A 356 -35.72 -9.46 -1.73
N PHE A 357 -36.70 -9.55 -2.64
CA PHE A 357 -37.11 -10.79 -3.31
C PHE A 357 -36.53 -10.91 -4.73
N THR A 358 -35.73 -9.94 -5.17
CA THR A 358 -34.99 -10.04 -6.44
C THR A 358 -34.06 -11.25 -6.41
N THR A 359 -34.05 -12.06 -7.49
CA THR A 359 -33.21 -13.26 -7.59
C THR A 359 -32.14 -13.10 -8.66
N PRO A 360 -30.84 -13.22 -8.32
CA PRO A 360 -30.29 -13.38 -6.97
C PRO A 360 -30.34 -12.06 -6.18
N VAL A 361 -30.52 -12.17 -4.85
CA VAL A 361 -30.50 -10.99 -3.97
C VAL A 361 -29.11 -10.36 -4.03
N PRO A 362 -28.98 -9.05 -4.28
CA PRO A 362 -27.69 -8.39 -4.33
C PRO A 362 -26.93 -8.58 -3.01
N ALA A 363 -25.67 -9.01 -3.08
CA ALA A 363 -24.82 -9.12 -1.90
C ALA A 363 -24.46 -7.72 -1.39
N LEU A 364 -25.22 -7.22 -0.41
CA LEU A 364 -25.04 -5.88 0.18
C LEU A 364 -23.86 -5.81 1.17
N GLY A 365 -23.08 -6.88 1.30
CA GLY A 365 -21.87 -6.89 2.11
C GLY A 365 -20.82 -5.89 1.61
N VAL A 366 -19.93 -5.50 2.52
CA VAL A 366 -18.76 -4.67 2.21
C VAL A 366 -17.53 -5.56 2.35
N ASN A 367 -16.66 -5.56 1.35
CA ASN A 367 -15.39 -6.28 1.43
C ASN A 367 -14.44 -5.61 2.42
N THR A 368 -13.51 -6.38 2.97
CA THR A 368 -12.40 -5.84 3.77
C THR A 368 -11.72 -4.71 3.02
N SER A 369 -11.56 -3.56 3.68
CA SER A 369 -11.00 -2.37 3.06
C SER A 369 -9.48 -2.36 3.17
N TYR A 370 -8.81 -1.90 2.11
CA TYR A 370 -7.37 -1.65 2.03
C TYR A 370 -7.17 -0.28 1.39
N PHE A 371 -6.06 0.41 1.64
CA PHE A 371 -5.76 1.62 0.87
C PHE A 371 -5.35 1.25 -0.57
N SER A 372 -5.83 2.02 -1.53
CA SER A 372 -5.43 1.97 -2.93
C SER A 372 -4.17 2.83 -3.11
N VAL A 373 -3.00 2.23 -2.91
CA VAL A 373 -1.70 2.90 -3.06
C VAL A 373 -0.83 2.16 -4.06
N ASN A 374 0.14 2.89 -4.64
CA ASN A 374 1.14 2.31 -5.53
C ASN A 374 2.43 2.06 -4.74
N TYR A 375 2.86 0.80 -4.70
CA TYR A 375 4.09 0.36 -4.09
C TYR A 375 5.24 0.43 -5.10
N ILE A 376 6.42 0.79 -4.64
CA ILE A 376 7.65 0.66 -5.41
C ILE A 376 8.27 -0.69 -5.03
N CYS A 377 8.36 -1.58 -6.00
CA CYS A 377 8.90 -2.93 -5.83
C CYS A 377 10.15 -3.11 -6.67
N GLN A 378 11.20 -3.66 -6.06
CA GLN A 378 12.38 -4.17 -6.74
C GLN A 378 12.06 -5.58 -7.24
N VAL A 379 11.87 -5.70 -8.55
CA VAL A 379 11.59 -6.97 -9.20
C VAL A 379 12.86 -7.42 -9.93
N PRO A 380 13.37 -8.63 -9.67
CA PRO A 380 14.48 -9.17 -10.44
C PRO A 380 14.00 -9.50 -11.86
N MET A 381 14.55 -8.80 -12.85
CA MET A 381 14.28 -9.00 -14.27
C MET A 381 15.51 -9.59 -14.96
N LEU A 382 15.27 -10.44 -15.95
CA LEU A 382 16.35 -10.96 -16.80
C LEU A 382 16.96 -9.81 -17.61
N LYS A 383 18.27 -9.66 -17.52
CA LYS A 383 19.01 -8.68 -18.33
C LYS A 383 18.78 -8.92 -19.82
N PRO A 384 18.79 -7.85 -20.66
CA PRO A 384 18.82 -7.99 -22.11
C PRO A 384 19.94 -8.92 -22.56
N LEU A 385 19.69 -9.67 -23.64
CA LEU A 385 20.59 -10.73 -24.12
C LEU A 385 22.05 -10.24 -24.26
N GLY A 386 22.24 -9.06 -24.85
CA GLY A 386 23.57 -8.46 -25.08
C GLY A 386 24.33 -8.15 -23.79
N THR A 387 23.67 -7.47 -22.84
CA THR A 387 24.28 -7.13 -21.54
C THR A 387 24.60 -8.38 -20.73
N ARG A 388 23.74 -9.41 -20.80
CA ARG A 388 23.97 -10.71 -20.17
C ARG A 388 25.21 -11.40 -20.73
N PHE A 389 25.41 -11.40 -22.04
CA PHE A 389 26.61 -11.99 -22.65
C PHE A 389 27.90 -11.29 -22.21
N ILE A 390 27.90 -9.95 -22.22
CA ILE A 390 29.08 -9.17 -21.82
C ILE A 390 29.42 -9.42 -20.34
N ALA A 391 28.41 -9.42 -19.47
CA ALA A 391 28.60 -9.69 -18.04
C ALA A 391 29.17 -11.11 -17.81
N ILE A 392 28.57 -12.13 -18.43
CA ILE A 392 29.06 -13.52 -18.32
C ILE A 392 30.50 -13.64 -18.83
N LEU A 393 30.84 -13.00 -19.95
CA LEU A 393 32.19 -13.03 -20.50
C LEU A 393 33.21 -12.37 -19.56
N SER A 394 32.92 -11.17 -19.06
CA SER A 394 33.85 -10.44 -18.19
C SER A 394 34.08 -11.19 -16.88
N SER A 395 33.02 -11.71 -16.26
CA SER A 395 33.11 -12.49 -15.03
C SER A 395 33.83 -13.83 -15.22
N SER A 396 33.57 -14.51 -16.34
CA SER A 396 34.23 -15.79 -16.65
C SER A 396 35.73 -15.59 -16.84
N LEU A 397 36.15 -14.47 -17.45
CA LEU A 397 37.55 -14.16 -17.67
C LEU A 397 38.30 -13.91 -16.36
N VAL A 398 37.68 -13.19 -15.42
CA VAL A 398 38.25 -12.95 -14.08
C VAL A 398 38.35 -14.26 -13.29
N LEU A 399 37.31 -15.08 -13.28
CA LEU A 399 37.30 -16.37 -12.58
C LEU A 399 38.30 -17.38 -13.17
N LEU A 400 38.45 -17.39 -14.51
CA LEU A 400 39.44 -18.26 -15.15
C LEU A 400 40.86 -17.82 -14.78
N HIS A 401 41.11 -16.51 -14.73
CA HIS A 401 42.40 -15.97 -14.33
C HIS A 401 42.74 -16.30 -12.88
N THR A 402 41.78 -16.20 -11.95
CA THR A 402 42.01 -16.59 -10.55
C THR A 402 42.24 -18.09 -10.40
N ILE A 403 41.47 -18.94 -11.09
CA ILE A 403 41.69 -20.39 -11.08
C ILE A 403 43.08 -20.73 -11.63
N TRP A 404 43.52 -20.06 -12.69
CA TRP A 404 44.86 -20.24 -13.25
C TRP A 404 45.97 -19.86 -12.28
N LYS A 405 45.85 -18.72 -11.58
CA LYS A 405 46.81 -18.30 -10.56
C LYS A 405 46.84 -19.27 -9.37
N ILE A 406 45.66 -19.77 -8.93
CA ILE A 406 45.56 -20.79 -7.87
C ILE A 406 46.22 -22.10 -8.32
N PHE A 407 46.00 -22.52 -9.57
CA PHE A 407 46.63 -23.71 -10.12
C PHE A 407 48.16 -23.62 -10.06
N TRP A 408 48.73 -22.50 -10.49
CA TRP A 408 50.18 -22.28 -10.40
C TRP A 408 50.69 -22.27 -8.97
N PHE A 409 49.98 -21.59 -8.06
CA PHE A 409 50.35 -21.55 -6.65
C PHE A 409 50.37 -22.95 -6.02
N VAL A 410 49.36 -23.78 -6.30
CA VAL A 410 49.30 -25.18 -5.83
C VAL A 410 50.39 -26.01 -6.48
N PHE A 411 50.65 -25.81 -7.78
CA PHE A 411 51.71 -26.51 -8.49
C PHE A 411 53.09 -26.21 -7.89
N ASP A 412 53.39 -24.93 -7.62
CA ASP A 412 54.64 -24.51 -7.00
C ASP A 412 54.80 -25.11 -5.60
N LEU A 413 53.74 -25.13 -4.78
CA LEU A 413 53.76 -25.78 -3.46
C LEU A 413 54.04 -27.29 -3.55
N ILE A 414 53.42 -27.98 -4.51
CA ILE A 414 53.62 -29.43 -4.72
C ILE A 414 55.05 -29.70 -5.21
N VAL A 415 55.56 -28.89 -6.15
CA VAL A 415 56.92 -29.05 -6.67
C VAL A 415 57.95 -28.75 -5.58
N GLN A 416 57.76 -27.68 -4.82
CA GLN A 416 58.68 -27.28 -3.75
C GLN A 416 58.74 -28.34 -2.64
N SER A 417 57.58 -28.89 -2.21
CA SER A 417 57.54 -29.98 -1.23
C SER A 417 58.20 -31.27 -1.75
N ARG A 418 58.05 -31.60 -3.03
CA ARG A 418 58.72 -32.76 -3.67
C ARG A 418 60.23 -32.57 -3.81
N LEU A 419 60.68 -31.36 -4.16
CA LEU A 419 62.11 -31.02 -4.23
C LEU A 419 62.76 -31.09 -2.84
N GLN A 420 62.05 -30.65 -1.80
CA GLN A 420 62.51 -30.74 -0.41
C GLN A 420 62.64 -32.20 0.06
N GLN A 421 61.74 -33.10 -0.37
CA GLN A 421 61.88 -34.54 -0.13
C GLN A 421 63.11 -35.13 -0.84
N GLN A 422 63.41 -34.72 -2.08
CA GLN A 422 64.61 -35.19 -2.78
C GLN A 422 65.91 -34.64 -2.17
N ALA A 423 65.93 -33.38 -1.72
CA ALA A 423 67.07 -32.81 -1.01
C ALA A 423 67.35 -33.56 0.31
N ASN A 424 66.31 -33.88 1.08
CA ASN A 424 66.44 -34.67 2.31
C ASN A 424 66.91 -36.11 2.05
N HIS A 425 66.56 -36.69 0.89
CA HIS A 425 67.01 -38.04 0.51
C HIS A 425 68.46 -38.09 0.01
N VAL A 426 69.00 -36.98 -0.50
CA VAL A 426 70.42 -36.87 -0.92
C VAL A 426 71.33 -36.55 0.27
N VAL A 427 70.85 -35.78 1.26
CA VAL A 427 71.61 -35.53 2.51
C VAL A 427 71.74 -36.81 3.35
N GLY A 428 70.74 -37.70 3.34
CA GLY A 428 70.80 -39.00 4.04
C GLY A 428 71.76 -40.03 3.42
N VAL A 429 72.22 -39.83 2.17
CA VAL A 429 73.15 -40.76 1.49
C VAL A 429 74.60 -40.25 1.53
N HIS A 430 74.83 -38.97 1.80
CA HIS A 430 76.17 -38.38 1.85
C HIS A 430 76.79 -38.25 3.25
N THR A 431 76.11 -38.64 4.33
CA THR A 431 76.71 -38.71 5.68
C THR A 431 77.53 -40.00 5.90
N ALA A 432 78.33 -40.38 4.91
CA ALA A 432 79.33 -41.46 5.02
C ALA A 432 80.48 -41.18 4.05
N GLY A 433 81.22 -40.10 4.27
CA GLY A 433 82.44 -39.81 3.51
C GLY A 433 82.93 -38.39 3.69
N ASP A 434 84.01 -38.25 4.46
CA ASP A 434 84.71 -37.00 4.78
C ASP A 434 84.87 -36.06 3.58
N THR A 435 84.10 -34.98 3.59
CA THR A 435 84.42 -33.74 2.85
C THR A 435 84.03 -32.56 3.73
N SER A 436 84.94 -31.60 3.87
CA SER A 436 84.84 -30.50 4.83
C SER A 436 83.62 -29.61 4.57
N LEU A 437 82.87 -29.36 5.64
CA LEU A 437 81.62 -28.62 5.72
C LEU A 437 81.66 -27.23 5.06
N GLU A 438 82.84 -26.58 5.07
CA GLU A 438 83.02 -25.20 4.57
C GLU A 438 82.89 -25.08 3.03
N ASP A 439 83.20 -26.14 2.28
CA ASP A 439 83.19 -26.10 0.80
C ASP A 439 81.78 -26.35 0.21
N LEU A 440 80.87 -26.89 1.02
CA LEU A 440 79.48 -27.14 0.64
C LEU A 440 78.56 -25.96 0.95
N GLU A 441 78.85 -25.15 1.97
CA GLU A 441 78.07 -23.94 2.30
C GLU A 441 78.23 -22.84 1.24
N GLU A 442 79.43 -22.66 0.68
CA GLU A 442 79.67 -21.64 -0.36
C GLU A 442 78.93 -21.98 -1.67
N LYS A 443 78.91 -23.27 -2.07
CA LYS A 443 78.21 -23.72 -3.28
C LYS A 443 76.69 -23.78 -3.12
N ALA A 444 76.18 -24.01 -1.91
CA ALA A 444 74.75 -23.97 -1.63
C ALA A 444 74.20 -22.54 -1.63
N GLY A 445 74.94 -21.59 -1.03
CA GLY A 445 74.57 -20.16 -1.01
C GLY A 445 74.53 -19.53 -2.40
N GLN A 446 75.48 -19.87 -3.28
CA GLN A 446 75.56 -19.31 -4.63
C GLN A 446 74.46 -19.84 -5.56
N LYS A 447 73.98 -21.07 -5.34
CA LYS A 447 72.90 -21.67 -6.13
C LYS A 447 71.51 -21.19 -5.70
N ALA A 448 71.32 -20.87 -4.42
CA ALA A 448 70.09 -20.27 -3.90
C ALA A 448 69.90 -18.82 -4.39
N ASN A 449 70.97 -18.01 -4.44
CA ASN A 449 70.89 -16.63 -4.92
C ASN A 449 70.55 -16.53 -6.42
N ASN A 450 71.05 -17.46 -7.24
CA ASN A 450 70.70 -17.48 -8.67
C ASN A 450 69.24 -17.89 -8.93
N TYR A 451 68.61 -18.68 -8.05
CA TYR A 451 67.18 -19.02 -8.20
C TYR A 451 66.24 -17.88 -7.80
N ILE A 452 66.66 -17.03 -6.85
CA ILE A 452 65.88 -15.86 -6.40
C ILE A 452 65.92 -14.75 -7.46
N GLN A 453 67.06 -14.53 -8.13
CA GLN A 453 67.17 -13.49 -9.16
C GLN A 453 66.39 -13.82 -10.45
N VAL A 454 66.32 -15.08 -10.85
CA VAL A 454 65.53 -15.47 -12.05
C VAL A 454 64.03 -15.28 -11.82
N ASN A 455 63.52 -15.58 -10.62
CA ASN A 455 62.11 -15.38 -10.26
C ASN A 455 61.72 -13.91 -9.99
N GLN A 456 62.69 -13.00 -9.83
CA GLN A 456 62.44 -11.55 -9.76
C GLN A 456 62.46 -10.89 -11.15
N ALA A 457 63.23 -11.42 -12.10
CA ALA A 457 63.26 -10.91 -13.47
C ALA A 457 61.96 -11.22 -14.26
N GLU A 458 61.30 -12.36 -14.00
CA GLU A 458 60.01 -12.69 -14.64
C GLU A 458 58.80 -11.92 -14.07
N ARG A 459 58.93 -11.27 -12.90
CA ARG A 459 57.85 -10.45 -12.31
C ARG A 459 57.78 -9.00 -12.81
N HIS A 460 58.73 -8.59 -13.67
CA HIS A 460 58.77 -7.24 -14.26
C HIS A 460 58.31 -7.19 -15.73
N LEU A 461 57.69 -8.27 -16.24
CA LEU A 461 57.27 -8.38 -17.65
C LEU A 461 55.78 -8.68 -17.86
N ASP A 462 54.93 -8.55 -16.84
CA ASP A 462 53.46 -8.55 -16.96
C ASP A 462 52.86 -7.20 -16.54
#